data_AF-A0A561WXI2-F1
#
_entry.id   AF-A0A561WXI2-F1
#
_cell.length_a   1.000
_cell.length_b   1.000
_cell.length_c   1.000
_cell.angle_alpha   90.00
_cell.angle_beta   90.00
_cell.angle_gamma   90.00
#
_symmetry.space_group_name_H-M   'P 1'
#
loop_
_entity.id
_entity.type
_entity.pdbx_description
1 polymer ?
#
loop_
_entity_poly.entity_id
_entity_poly.type
_entity_poly.pdbx_seq_one_letter_code
_entity_poly.pdbx_strand_id
1 'polypeptide(L)'
;MHTYDAQLTVGAPQPLPNEVALDGFDDCQYTLCATTVAWPHEPAVVDYHATEGCSWRLRLSRDGARVARFGEPAASEDPGTADASARGTASDLVLFFYGRIPLDSLKWDGDRRIFDQLIAWDPSV
;
A
#
# COMPACT_ATOMS: atom_id res chain seq x y z
N MET A 1 14.61 -16.01 -24.98
CA MET A 1 15.10 -14.67 -25.36
C MET A 1 13.87 -13.77 -25.40
N HIS A 2 13.55 -12.89 -24.44
CA HIS A 2 14.36 -12.26 -23.39
C HIS A 2 13.76 -12.45 -21.98
N THR A 3 14.47 -13.26 -21.18
CA THR A 3 14.72 -13.11 -19.73
C THR A 3 13.56 -12.75 -18.80
N TYR A 4 12.83 -13.75 -18.31
CA TYR A 4 12.06 -13.66 -17.07
C TYR A 4 12.09 -14.98 -16.28
N ASP A 5 13.28 -15.56 -16.16
CA ASP A 5 13.54 -16.68 -15.26
C ASP A 5 14.92 -16.48 -14.65
N ALA A 6 14.94 -15.95 -13.42
CA ALA A 6 15.97 -16.12 -12.40
C ALA A 6 15.78 -15.05 -11.32
N GLN A 7 15.25 -15.44 -10.15
CA GLN A 7 15.88 -15.19 -8.84
C GLN A 7 14.99 -15.73 -7.70
N LEU A 8 14.87 -17.06 -7.68
CA LEU A 8 14.57 -17.82 -6.47
C LEU A 8 15.85 -18.60 -6.17
N THR A 9 16.83 -17.99 -5.50
CA THR A 9 17.90 -18.65 -4.70
C THR A 9 18.80 -17.58 -4.06
N VAL A 10 18.70 -17.45 -2.73
CA VAL A 10 19.74 -17.02 -1.76
C VAL A 10 20.36 -15.62 -1.91
N GLY A 11 20.14 -14.78 -0.88
CA GLY A 11 21.14 -13.81 -0.40
C GLY A 11 20.76 -12.33 -0.48
N ALA A 12 20.22 -11.81 0.64
CA ALA A 12 19.97 -10.40 0.96
C ALA A 12 18.98 -9.63 0.06
N PRO A 13 17.85 -9.11 0.58
CA PRO A 13 16.97 -8.25 -0.18
C PRO A 13 17.71 -6.93 -0.50
N GLN A 14 18.13 -6.77 -1.75
CA GLN A 14 18.61 -5.49 -2.25
C GLN A 14 17.38 -4.64 -2.61
N PRO A 15 17.35 -3.36 -2.20
CA PRO A 15 16.24 -2.47 -2.54
C PRO A 15 16.10 -2.37 -4.06
N LEU A 16 14.87 -2.51 -4.55
CA LEU A 16 14.55 -2.38 -5.96
C LEU A 16 14.95 -0.97 -6.46
N PRO A 17 15.51 -0.85 -7.68
CA PRO A 17 15.79 0.45 -8.28
C PRO A 17 14.53 1.30 -8.35
N ASN A 18 14.61 2.58 -7.96
CA ASN A 18 13.43 3.44 -7.80
C ASN A 18 12.48 3.45 -9.01
N GLU A 19 13.00 3.45 -10.23
CA GLU A 19 12.15 3.45 -11.44
C GLU A 19 11.39 2.13 -11.63
N VAL A 20 12.03 0.99 -11.30
CA VAL A 20 11.42 -0.35 -11.32
C VAL A 20 10.47 -0.56 -10.14
N ALA A 21 10.78 0.04 -8.98
CA ALA A 21 9.89 0.05 -7.83
C ALA A 21 8.63 0.88 -8.12
N LEU A 22 8.75 1.98 -8.86
CA LEU A 22 7.62 2.84 -9.23
C LEU A 22 6.75 2.21 -10.33
N ASP A 23 7.36 1.64 -11.38
CA ASP A 23 6.67 0.91 -12.45
C ASP A 23 6.03 -0.40 -11.94
N GLY A 24 6.78 -1.17 -11.13
CA GLY A 24 6.28 -2.39 -10.49
C GLY A 24 5.23 -2.15 -9.41
N PHE A 25 5.16 -0.96 -8.80
CA PHE A 25 4.10 -0.61 -7.84
C PHE A 25 2.82 -0.13 -8.53
N ASP A 26 2.92 0.55 -9.67
CA ASP A 26 1.77 0.91 -10.52
C ASP A 26 1.01 -0.36 -10.97
N ASP A 27 1.74 -1.40 -11.41
CA ASP A 27 1.17 -2.71 -11.78
C ASP A 27 0.75 -3.57 -10.56
N CYS A 28 1.43 -3.43 -9.41
CA CYS A 28 1.06 -4.12 -8.17
C CYS A 28 -0.23 -3.60 -7.53
N GLN A 29 -0.58 -2.33 -7.70
CA GLN A 29 -1.74 -1.71 -7.05
C GLN A 29 -3.08 -2.31 -7.50
N TYR A 30 -3.20 -2.62 -8.79
CA TYR A 30 -4.37 -3.32 -9.32
C TYR A 30 -4.44 -4.79 -8.86
N THR A 31 -3.29 -5.40 -8.55
CA THR A 31 -3.18 -6.83 -8.28
C THR A 31 -3.21 -7.16 -6.78
N LEU A 32 -2.73 -6.26 -5.91
CA LEU A 32 -2.46 -6.56 -4.50
C LEU A 32 -3.36 -5.86 -3.49
N CYS A 33 -3.92 -4.68 -3.80
CA CYS A 33 -4.59 -3.84 -2.79
C CYS A 33 -6.04 -3.46 -3.13
N ALA A 34 -6.44 -3.52 -4.41
CA ALA A 34 -7.83 -3.32 -4.80
C ALA A 34 -8.62 -4.62 -4.59
N THR A 35 -9.35 -4.70 -3.48
CA THR A 35 -10.28 -5.81 -3.22
C THR A 35 -11.71 -5.32 -3.18
N THR A 36 -12.64 -6.16 -3.63
CA THR A 36 -14.08 -5.98 -3.47
C THR A 36 -14.62 -6.65 -2.20
N VAL A 37 -13.77 -7.35 -1.44
CA VAL A 37 -14.15 -7.85 -0.12
C VAL A 37 -14.48 -6.67 0.76
N ALA A 38 -15.62 -6.73 1.46
CA ALA A 38 -16.07 -5.63 2.29
C ALA A 38 -15.11 -5.39 3.46
N TRP A 39 -14.77 -4.13 3.69
CA TRP A 39 -14.15 -3.70 4.94
C TRP A 39 -15.17 -3.85 6.08
N PRO A 40 -14.91 -4.66 7.11
CA PRO A 40 -15.90 -4.95 8.16
C PRO A 40 -15.96 -3.88 9.26
N HIS A 41 -15.12 -2.84 9.18
CA HIS A 41 -15.05 -1.76 10.15
C HIS A 41 -15.59 -0.45 9.57
N GLU A 42 -15.49 0.64 10.35
CA GLU A 42 -15.88 1.97 9.91
C GLU A 42 -15.07 2.38 8.67
N PRO A 43 -15.68 3.05 7.68
CA PRO A 43 -14.96 3.56 6.53
C PRO A 43 -13.77 4.42 6.96
N ALA A 44 -12.63 4.22 6.32
CA ALA A 44 -11.38 4.87 6.71
C ALA A 44 -10.53 5.22 5.49
N VAL A 45 -9.75 6.29 5.62
CA VAL A 45 -8.81 6.77 4.60
C VAL A 45 -7.40 6.72 5.17
N VAL A 46 -6.51 6.00 4.49
CA VAL A 46 -5.10 5.85 4.88
C VAL A 46 -4.20 6.39 3.77
N ASP A 47 -3.34 7.35 4.10
CA ASP A 47 -2.35 7.89 3.16
C ASP A 47 -0.99 7.23 3.35
N TYR A 48 -0.42 6.72 2.27
CA TYR A 48 0.92 6.13 2.23
C TYR A 48 1.87 7.05 1.46
N HIS A 49 2.97 7.43 2.08
CA HIS A 49 3.97 8.32 1.48
C HIS A 49 5.30 7.60 1.32
N ALA A 50 5.71 7.35 0.08
CA ALA A 50 7.07 6.94 -0.22
C ALA A 50 8.02 8.14 -0.11
N THR A 51 9.18 7.92 0.51
CA THR A 51 10.27 8.91 0.58
C THR A 51 10.83 9.30 -0.78
N GLU A 52 10.61 8.45 -1.79
CA GLU A 52 10.98 8.60 -3.19
C GLU A 52 10.07 9.59 -3.94
N GLY A 53 9.12 10.22 -3.24
CA GLY A 53 8.30 11.32 -3.75
C GLY A 53 6.92 10.90 -4.25
N CYS A 54 6.55 9.63 -4.09
CA CYS A 54 5.22 9.14 -4.46
C CYS A 54 4.31 9.03 -3.23
N SER A 55 3.02 9.22 -3.44
CA SER A 55 2.03 9.10 -2.38
C SER A 55 0.76 8.47 -2.92
N TRP A 56 0.13 7.65 -2.09
CA TRP A 56 -1.08 6.92 -2.41
C TRP A 56 -2.07 7.07 -1.27
N ARG A 57 -3.35 6.93 -1.61
CA ARG A 57 -4.47 6.97 -0.70
C ARG A 57 -5.25 5.67 -0.82
N LEU A 58 -5.35 4.93 0.27
CA LEU A 58 -6.20 3.76 0.43
C LEU A 58 -7.51 4.19 1.08
N ARG A 59 -8.62 3.97 0.39
CA ARG A 59 -9.98 4.14 0.92
C ARG A 59 -10.56 2.77 1.23
N LEU A 60 -11.03 2.61 2.46
CA LEU A 60 -11.66 1.39 2.97
C LEU A 60 -13.15 1.66 3.15
N SER A 61 -13.99 0.82 2.55
CA SER A 61 -15.44 0.92 2.68
C SER A 61 -16.08 -0.46 2.56
N ARG A 62 -17.40 -0.51 2.72
CA ARG A 62 -18.18 -1.74 2.47
C ARG A 62 -18.01 -2.30 1.05
N ASP A 63 -17.60 -1.47 0.09
CA ASP A 63 -17.34 -1.84 -1.31
C ASP A 63 -15.89 -2.37 -1.50
N GLY A 64 -15.15 -2.41 -0.39
CA GLY A 64 -13.80 -2.93 -0.23
C GLY A 64 -12.73 -1.85 -0.19
N ALA A 65 -11.55 -2.20 -0.67
CA ALA A 65 -10.40 -1.30 -0.70
C ALA A 65 -10.25 -0.69 -2.10
N ARG A 66 -10.00 0.62 -2.15
CA ARG A 66 -9.66 1.36 -3.37
C ARG A 66 -8.41 2.15 -3.12
N VAL A 67 -7.46 2.10 -4.05
CA VAL A 67 -6.23 2.90 -3.95
C VAL A 67 -6.20 3.92 -5.07
N ALA A 68 -5.76 5.13 -4.75
CA ALA A 68 -5.55 6.21 -5.70
C ALA A 68 -4.18 6.87 -5.47
N ARG A 69 -3.47 7.21 -6.55
CA ARG A 69 -2.20 7.96 -6.46
C ARG A 69 -2.47 9.45 -6.38
N PHE A 70 -1.74 10.16 -5.52
CA PHE A 70 -1.78 11.62 -5.51
C PHE A 70 -1.13 12.16 -6.80
N GLY A 71 -1.91 12.83 -7.63
CA GLY A 71 -1.45 13.41 -8.90
C GLY A 71 -2.17 12.86 -10.14
N GLU A 72 -2.84 11.71 -10.02
CA GLU A 72 -3.82 11.28 -11.02
C GLU A 72 -5.17 11.93 -10.74
N PRO A 73 -5.96 12.28 -11.78
CA PRO A 73 -7.32 12.74 -11.59
C PRO A 73 -8.16 11.57 -11.04
N ALA A 74 -8.18 11.41 -9.72
CA ALA A 74 -9.15 10.58 -9.05
C ALA A 74 -10.53 11.14 -9.43
N ALA A 75 -11.34 10.33 -10.11
CA ALA A 75 -12.67 10.71 -10.55
C ALA A 75 -13.51 11.13 -9.33
N SER A 76 -13.58 12.45 -9.09
CA SER A 76 -14.56 13.11 -8.23
C SER A 76 -14.76 12.46 -6.85
N GLU A 77 -13.68 12.12 -6.15
CA GLU A 77 -13.77 11.76 -4.73
C GLU A 77 -13.10 12.84 -3.89
N ASP A 78 -13.82 13.30 -2.88
CA ASP A 78 -13.42 14.37 -1.97
C ASP A 78 -11.97 14.16 -1.49
N PRO A 79 -11.10 15.18 -1.55
CA PRO A 79 -9.72 15.10 -1.07
C PRO A 79 -9.64 15.07 0.46
N GLY A 80 -10.68 14.56 1.14
CA GLY A 80 -10.85 14.50 2.59
C GLY A 80 -9.58 14.13 3.35
N THR A 81 -9.48 14.62 4.58
CA THR A 81 -8.34 14.36 5.46
C THR A 81 -8.16 12.86 5.65
N ALA A 82 -6.92 12.37 5.60
CA ALA A 82 -6.66 10.97 5.94
C ALA A 82 -6.82 10.76 7.44
N ASP A 83 -7.47 9.65 7.81
CA ASP A 83 -7.66 9.23 9.20
C ASP A 83 -6.37 8.67 9.80
N ALA A 84 -5.51 8.11 8.94
CA ALA A 84 -4.18 7.66 9.29
C ALA A 84 -3.20 7.86 8.13
N SER A 85 -1.91 7.97 8.42
CA SER A 85 -0.88 7.99 7.39
C SER A 85 0.35 7.20 7.79
N ALA A 86 1.04 6.62 6.80
CA ALA A 86 2.31 5.94 6.99
C ALA A 86 3.33 6.40 5.93
N ARG A 87 4.59 6.47 6.32
CA ARG A 87 5.70 6.96 5.51
C ARG A 87 6.92 6.05 5.69
N GLY A 88 7.48 5.61 4.57
CA GLY A 88 8.67 4.80 4.50
C GLY A 88 9.25 4.81 3.09
N THR A 89 10.22 3.95 2.82
CA THR A 89 10.59 3.69 1.42
C THR A 89 9.46 2.94 0.71
N ALA A 90 9.41 2.98 -0.62
CA ALA A 90 8.43 2.19 -1.37
C ALA A 90 8.57 0.68 -1.03
N SER A 91 9.81 0.20 -0.84
CA SER A 91 10.10 -1.16 -0.40
C SER A 91 9.53 -1.48 0.99
N ASP A 92 9.69 -0.57 1.96
CA ASP A 92 9.17 -0.79 3.31
C ASP A 92 7.64 -0.83 3.32
N LEU A 93 6.98 0.06 2.55
CA LEU A 93 5.54 0.05 2.39
C LEU A 93 5.04 -1.28 1.81
N VAL A 94 5.71 -1.80 0.77
CA VAL A 94 5.41 -3.13 0.20
C VAL A 94 5.58 -4.23 1.24
N LEU A 95 6.71 -4.25 1.96
CA LEU A 95 6.97 -5.24 3.00
C LEU A 95 5.94 -5.18 4.14
N PHE A 96 5.46 -3.99 4.48
CA PHE A 96 4.41 -3.79 5.45
C PHE A 96 3.09 -4.39 4.98
N PHE A 97 2.68 -4.16 3.72
CA PHE A 97 1.47 -4.78 3.15
C PHE A 97 1.53 -6.31 3.12
N TYR A 98 2.70 -6.89 2.93
CA TYR A 98 2.90 -8.34 3.02
C TYR A 98 3.04 -8.87 4.46
N GLY A 99 2.86 -8.03 5.47
CA GLY A 99 3.04 -8.38 6.88
C GLY A 99 4.47 -8.83 7.22
N ARG A 100 5.47 -8.42 6.43
CA ARG A 100 6.89 -8.79 6.62
C ARG A 100 7.62 -7.87 7.59
N ILE A 101 7.15 -6.62 7.74
CA ILE A 101 7.64 -5.68 8.74
C ILE A 101 6.46 -5.08 9.53
N PRO A 102 6.66 -4.73 10.81
CA PRO A 102 5.62 -4.08 11.61
C PRO A 102 5.44 -2.60 11.21
N LEU A 103 4.28 -2.03 11.55
CA LEU A 103 3.99 -0.60 11.38
C LEU A 103 5.03 0.30 12.06
N ASP A 104 5.57 -0.14 13.21
CA ASP A 104 6.56 0.62 13.98
C ASP A 104 7.92 0.77 13.25
N SER A 105 8.15 0.01 12.16
CA SER A 105 9.28 0.23 11.24
C SER A 105 9.05 1.42 10.29
N LEU A 106 7.81 1.89 10.16
CA LEU A 106 7.41 3.05 9.35
C LEU A 106 7.17 4.26 10.25
N LYS A 107 7.28 5.46 9.68
CA LYS A 107 6.78 6.68 10.33
C LYS A 107 5.28 6.77 10.09
N TRP A 108 4.47 6.78 11.14
CA TRP A 108 3.01 6.85 11.00
C TRP A 108 2.41 7.96 11.85
N ASP A 109 1.22 8.40 11.47
CA ASP A 109 0.42 9.43 12.16
C ASP A 109 -1.08 9.06 12.08
N GLY A 110 -1.91 9.65 12.94
CA GLY A 110 -3.36 9.40 12.98
C GLY A 110 -3.79 8.19 13.83
N ASP A 111 -4.92 7.56 13.47
CA ASP A 111 -5.49 6.45 14.25
C ASP A 111 -4.79 5.11 13.96
N ARG A 112 -3.96 4.66 14.91
CA ARG A 112 -3.27 3.36 14.87
C ARG A 112 -4.23 2.19 14.70
N ARG A 113 -5.45 2.28 15.24
CA ARG A 113 -6.44 1.19 15.19
C ARG A 113 -6.75 0.79 13.76
N ILE A 114 -6.72 1.74 12.81
CA ILE A 114 -6.99 1.48 11.40
C ILE A 114 -5.92 0.55 10.81
N PHE A 115 -4.65 0.72 11.18
CA PHE A 115 -3.58 -0.18 10.75
C PHE A 115 -3.71 -1.56 11.40
N ASP A 116 -4.06 -1.63 12.68
CA ASP A 116 -4.26 -2.92 13.36
C ASP A 116 -5.43 -3.70 12.71
N GLN A 117 -6.51 -3.00 12.36
CA GLN A 117 -7.63 -3.57 11.62
C GLN A 117 -7.23 -4.02 10.21
N LEU A 118 -6.41 -3.25 9.50
CA LEU A 118 -5.89 -3.60 8.18
C LEU A 118 -5.05 -4.86 8.20
N ILE A 119 -4.20 -5.01 9.22
CA ILE A 119 -3.34 -6.19 9.41
C ILE A 119 -4.18 -7.43 9.75
N ALA A 120 -5.25 -7.25 10.54
CA ALA A 120 -6.17 -8.33 10.91
C ALA A 120 -7.16 -8.68 9.78
N TRP A 121 -7.32 -7.80 8.80
CA TRP A 121 -8.26 -7.99 7.71
C TRP A 121 -7.69 -8.95 6.68
N ASP A 122 -8.35 -10.09 6.53
CA ASP A 122 -8.05 -11.08 5.52
C ASP A 122 -9.05 -10.95 4.36
N PRO A 123 -8.63 -10.44 3.18
CA PRO A 123 -9.50 -10.34 2.02
C PRO A 123 -9.56 -11.63 1.20
N SER A 124 -8.94 -12.73 1.65
CA SER A 124 -8.92 -14.02 0.94
C SER A 124 -10.01 -15.00 1.38
N VAL A 125 -10.78 -14.66 2.42
CA VAL A 125 -11.86 -15.49 2.98
C VAL A 125 -13.24 -15.17 2.40
#